data_AF-A0A2B9DZN1-F1
#
_entry.id   AF-A0A2B9DZN1-F1
#
_cell.length_a   1.000
_cell.length_b   1.000
_cell.length_c   1.000
_cell.angle_alpha   90.00
_cell.angle_beta   90.00
_cell.angle_gamma   90.00
#
_symmetry.space_group_name_H-M   'P 1'
#
loop_
_entity.id
_entity.type
_entity.pdbx_description
1 polymer ?
#
loop_
_entity_poly.entity_id
_entity_poly.type
_entity_poly.pdbx_seq_one_letter_code
_entity_poly.pdbx_strand_id
1 'polypeptide(L)' 'MSKLINILNELGDSKYAEIMVKKAVVEHFQGEKRSKRETLKLLNEVLKEWGKEPVTISCIKHHWKEQN' A
#
# COMPACT_ATOMS: atom_id res chain seq x y z
N MET A 1 4.12 -10.91 -11.71
CA MET A 1 3.47 -11.42 -10.49
C MET A 1 4.46 -12.10 -9.54
N SER A 2 5.30 -13.05 -9.97
CA SER A 2 6.24 -13.76 -9.08
C SER A 2 7.28 -12.89 -8.34
N LYS A 3 7.80 -11.82 -8.97
CA LYS A 3 8.85 -10.99 -8.35
C LYS A 3 8.34 -10.15 -7.17
N LEU A 4 7.15 -9.57 -7.26
CA LEU A 4 6.60 -8.70 -6.20
C LEU A 4 6.32 -9.50 -4.93
N ILE A 5 5.66 -10.66 -5.06
CA ILE A 5 5.33 -11.54 -3.94
C ILE A 5 6.62 -12.04 -3.26
N ASN A 6 7.66 -12.40 -4.03
CA ASN A 6 8.94 -12.81 -3.46
C ASN A 6 9.59 -11.69 -2.64
N ILE A 7 9.62 -10.45 -3.17
CA ILE A 7 10.15 -9.29 -2.45
C ILE A 7 9.35 -9.00 -1.18
N LEU A 8 8.02 -9.10 -1.25
CA LEU A 8 7.14 -8.92 -0.09
C LEU A 8 7.35 -10.01 0.97
N ASN A 9 7.60 -11.25 0.56
CA ASN A 9 7.93 -12.35 1.48
C ASN A 9 9.31 -12.17 2.11
N GLU A 10 10.30 -11.66 1.36
CA GLU A 10 11.66 -11.36 1.88
C GLU A 10 11.66 -10.24 2.92
N LEU A 11 10.73 -9.28 2.83
CA LEU A 11 10.54 -8.23 3.84
C LEU A 11 10.03 -8.77 5.19
N GLY A 12 9.46 -9.98 5.19
CA GLY A 12 8.93 -10.65 6.37
C GLY A 12 7.75 -9.94 7.03
N ASP A 13 7.38 -10.40 8.23
CA ASP A 13 6.19 -9.93 8.96
C ASP A 13 6.47 -8.74 9.90
N SER A 14 7.54 -7.99 9.64
CA SER A 14 7.84 -6.81 10.45
C SER A 14 6.73 -5.77 10.29
N LYS A 15 6.16 -5.34 11.41
CA LYS A 15 5.20 -4.23 11.46
C LYS A 15 5.74 -2.97 10.77
N TYR A 16 7.06 -2.77 10.84
CA TYR A 16 7.72 -1.65 10.15
C TYR A 16 7.69 -1.82 8.63
N ALA A 17 7.96 -3.02 8.11
CA ALA A 17 7.89 -3.30 6.68
C ALA A 17 6.48 -3.08 6.12
N GLU A 18 5.45 -3.52 6.86
CA GLU A 18 4.06 -3.32 6.46
C GLU A 18 3.69 -1.82 6.36
N ILE A 19 4.14 -1.00 7.31
CA ILE A 19 3.95 0.45 7.27
C ILE A 19 4.64 1.07 6.05
N MET A 20 5.87 0.63 5.76
CA MET A 20 6.65 1.15 4.62
C MET A 20 6.02 0.79 3.28
N VAL A 21 5.52 -0.44 3.12
CA VAL A 21 4.81 -0.87 1.91
C VAL A 21 3.51 -0.08 1.73
N LYS A 22 2.69 0.06 2.80
CA LYS A 22 1.46 0.87 2.76
C LYS A 22 1.74 2.30 2.31
N LYS A 23 2.76 2.93 2.89
CA LYS A 23 3.20 4.28 2.52
C LYS A 23 3.63 4.36 1.06
N ALA A 24 4.51 3.46 0.62
CA ALA A 24 5.03 3.47 -0.76
C ALA A 24 3.93 3.30 -1.80
N VAL A 25 2.98 2.39 -1.57
CA VAL A 25 1.84 2.15 -2.47
C VAL A 25 0.91 3.36 -2.53
N VAL A 26 0.61 4.00 -1.39
CA VAL A 26 -0.22 5.21 -1.38
C VAL A 26 0.46 6.34 -2.14
N GLU A 27 1.74 6.60 -1.88
CA GLU A 27 2.50 7.66 -2.54
C GLU A 27 2.62 7.43 -4.05
N HIS A 28 2.85 6.18 -4.48
CA HIS A 28 2.92 5.81 -5.89
C HIS A 28 1.62 6.14 -6.64
N PHE A 29 0.48 5.62 -6.17
CA PHE A 29 -0.80 5.85 -6.85
C PHE A 29 -1.31 7.29 -6.69
N GLN A 30 -0.95 7.98 -5.61
CA GLN A 30 -1.17 9.41 -5.50
C GLN A 30 -0.39 10.19 -6.58
N GLY A 31 0.87 9.82 -6.84
CA GLY A 31 1.70 10.39 -7.91
C GLY A 31 1.11 10.15 -9.31
N GLU A 32 0.45 9.01 -9.51
CA GLU A 32 -0.33 8.71 -10.72
C GLU A 32 -1.68 9.47 -10.80
N LYS A 33 -1.94 10.40 -9.88
CA LYS A 33 -3.19 11.18 -9.80
C LYS A 33 -4.45 10.32 -9.60
N ARG A 34 -4.32 9.12 -9.03
CA ARG A 34 -5.47 8.30 -8.63
C ARG A 34 -6.23 8.96 -7.49
N SER A 35 -7.54 8.70 -7.41
CA SER A 35 -8.35 9.12 -6.27
C SER A 35 -8.04 8.28 -5.02
N LYS A 36 -8.30 8.83 -3.84
CA LYS A 36 -8.15 8.10 -2.56
C LYS A 36 -8.91 6.77 -2.53
N ARG A 37 -10.05 6.68 -3.22
CA ARG A 37 -10.87 5.47 -3.31
C ARG A 37 -10.25 4.40 -4.21
N GLU A 38 -9.68 4.81 -5.35
CA GLU A 38 -8.92 3.91 -6.22
C GLU A 38 -7.65 3.41 -5.53
N THR A 39 -6.91 4.31 -4.88
CA THR A 39 -5.72 3.93 -4.10
C THR A 39 -6.05 2.96 -2.98
N LEU A 40 -7.19 3.11 -2.29
CA LEU A 40 -7.67 2.13 -1.30
C LEU A 40 -7.86 0.74 -1.90
N LYS A 41 -8.51 0.67 -3.08
CA LYS A 41 -8.74 -0.60 -3.76
C LYS A 41 -7.42 -1.28 -4.12
N LEU A 42 -6.51 -0.53 -4.75
CA LEU A 42 -5.21 -1.04 -5.20
C LEU A 42 -4.31 -1.45 -4.03
N LEU A 43 -4.29 -0.68 -2.94
CA LEU A 43 -3.56 -1.06 -1.73
C LEU A 43 -4.08 -2.37 -1.14
N ASN A 44 -5.40 -2.54 -1.06
CA ASN A 44 -5.99 -3.78 -0.54
C ASN A 44 -5.75 -4.99 -1.47
N GLU A 45 -5.61 -4.78 -2.77
CA GLU A 45 -5.15 -5.83 -3.71
C GLU A 45 -3.70 -6.26 -3.41
N VAL A 46 -2.79 -5.29 -3.22
CA VAL A 46 -1.39 -5.56 -2.83
C VAL A 46 -1.31 -6.29 -1.48
N LEU A 47 -2.06 -5.83 -0.47
CA LEU A 47 -2.08 -6.46 0.85
C LEU A 47 -2.63 -7.89 0.78
N LYS A 48 -3.67 -8.12 -0.02
CA LYS A 48 -4.22 -9.46 -0.24
C LYS A 48 -3.19 -10.40 -0.89
N GLU A 49 -2.45 -9.94 -1.90
CA GLU A 49 -1.37 -10.72 -2.50
C GLU A 49 -0.23 -11.02 -1.53
N TRP A 50 -0.01 -10.13 -0.55
CA TRP A 50 0.95 -10.33 0.53
C TRP A 50 0.42 -11.18 1.70
N GLY A 51 -0.86 -11.59 1.68
CA GLY A 51 -1.48 -12.30 2.80
C GLY A 51 -1.69 -11.44 4.05
N LYS A 52 -1.83 -10.12 3.89
CA LYS A 52 -2.12 -9.14 4.95
C LYS A 52 -3.58 -8.72 4.95
N GLU A 53 -4.05 -8.32 6.12
CA GLU A 53 -5.40 -7.78 6.31
C GLU A 53 -5.62 -6.49 5.51
N PRO A 54 -6.83 -6.28 4.95
CA PRO A 54 -7.15 -5.05 4.25
C PRO A 54 -7.19 -3.86 5.22
N VAL A 55 -6.95 -2.68 4.68
CA VAL A 55 -7.05 -1.41 5.41
C VAL A 55 -8.29 -0.62 5.02
N THR A 56 -8.56 0.43 5.80
CA THR A 56 -9.65 1.37 5.57
C THR A 56 -9.14 2.67 4.95
N ILE A 57 -10.09 3.52 4.53
CA ILE A 57 -9.78 4.86 3.98
C ILE A 57 -8.97 5.74 4.96
N SER A 58 -9.02 5.45 6.27
CA SER A 58 -8.21 6.16 7.28
C SER A 58 -6.71 5.98 7.02
N CYS A 59 -6.28 4.77 6.65
CA CYS A 59 -4.88 4.48 6.30
C CYS A 59 -4.43 5.30 5.08
N ILE A 60 -5.30 5.43 4.07
CA ILE A 60 -5.02 6.26 2.89
C ILE A 60 -4.84 7.71 3.30
N LYS A 61 -5.76 8.27 4.09
CA LYS A 61 -5.67 9.65 4.57
C LYS A 61 -4.40 9.90 5.39
N HIS A 62 -3.97 8.94 6.22
CA HIS A 62 -2.77 9.04 7.04
C HIS A 62 -1.48 9.14 6.20
N HIS A 63 -1.43 8.45 5.04
CA HIS A 63 -0.25 8.46 4.15
C HIS A 63 -0.37 9.41 2.96
N TRP A 64 -1.53 10.06 2.76
CA TRP A 64 -1.77 10.97 1.65
C TRP A 64 -1.00 12.28 1.86
N LYS A 65 -0.10 12.62 0.94
CA LYS A 65 0.60 13.92 0.98
C LYS A 65 -0.35 15.04 0.55
N GLU A 66 -0.24 16.21 1.14
CA GLU A 66 -0.89 17.40 0.59
C GLU A 66 -0.18 17.77 -0.72
N GLN A 67 -0.94 17.96 -1.80
CA GLN A 67 -0.41 18.45 -3.05
C GLN A 67 -0.51 19.98 -2.99
N ASN A 68 0.64 20.65 -2.89
CA ASN A 68 0.77 22.09 -3.10
C ASN A 68 0.81 22.41 -4.59
#